data_AF-A0A6G1DPP5-F1
#
_entry.id   AF-A0A6G1DPP5-F1
#
_cell.length_a   1.000
_cell.length_b   1.000
_cell.length_c   1.000
_cell.angle_alpha   90.00
_cell.angle_beta   90.00
_cell.angle_gamma   90.00
#
_symmetry.space_group_name_H-M   'P 1'
#
loop_
_entity.id
_entity.type
_entity.pdbx_description
1 polymer ?
#
loop_
_entity_poly.entity_id
_entity_poly.type
_entity_poly.pdbx_seq_one_letter_code
_entity_poly.pdbx_strand_id
1 'polypeptide(L)'
;MEVESAECECCELREDCTRGYILGVKADFGGRWLCGLCSEAVRDEAAKLGRKRGGGGGMEEALRDHMSFCAKCRKNPAFRVADGMRQMLLRRRSK
;
A
#
# COMPACT_ATOMS: atom_id res chain seq x y z
N MET A 1 -17.51 18.86 -13.30
CA MET A 1 -16.93 18.14 -12.15
C MET A 1 -15.50 18.62 -12.03
N GLU A 2 -15.12 19.19 -10.88
CA GLU A 2 -13.74 19.64 -10.65
C GLU A 2 -12.83 18.42 -10.45
N VAL A 3 -11.74 18.39 -11.21
CA VAL A 3 -10.71 17.34 -11.20
C VAL A 3 -9.46 17.89 -10.55
N GLU A 4 -8.88 17.13 -9.64
CA GLU A 4 -7.67 17.48 -8.90
C GLU A 4 -6.65 16.34 -9.03
N SER A 5 -5.37 16.71 -9.14
CA SER A 5 -4.26 15.75 -9.16
C SER A 5 -3.87 15.40 -7.72
N ALA A 6 -3.99 14.13 -7.34
CA ALA A 6 -3.75 13.66 -5.98
C ALA A 6 -2.73 12.52 -5.96
N GLU A 7 -1.80 12.58 -5.00
CA GLU A 7 -0.71 11.61 -4.86
C GLU A 7 -1.04 10.57 -3.78
N CYS A 8 -1.02 9.30 -4.14
CA CYS A 8 -1.34 8.18 -3.26
C CYS A 8 -0.34 8.09 -2.09
N GLU A 9 -0.86 8.05 -0.86
CA GLU A 9 -0.03 7.98 0.35
C GLU A 9 0.65 6.61 0.55
N CYS A 10 0.24 5.58 -0.20
CA CYS A 10 0.88 4.26 -0.17
C CYS A 10 2.08 4.17 -1.13
N CYS A 11 1.88 4.53 -2.40
CA CYS A 11 2.79 4.22 -3.50
C CYS A 11 3.28 5.43 -4.30
N GLU A 12 2.88 6.66 -3.92
CA GLU A 12 3.25 7.92 -4.58
C GLU A 12 2.78 8.03 -6.04
N LEU A 13 1.91 7.12 -6.49
CA LEU A 13 1.25 7.25 -7.77
C LEU A 13 0.33 8.47 -7.75
N ARG A 14 0.46 9.34 -8.74
CA ARG A 14 -0.43 10.48 -8.94
C ARG A 14 -1.56 10.10 -9.89
N GLU A 15 -2.78 10.43 -9.50
CA GLU A 15 -3.99 10.23 -10.31
C GLU A 15 -4.81 11.52 -10.35
N ASP A 16 -5.43 11.80 -11.50
CA ASP A 16 -6.36 12.91 -11.66
C ASP A 16 -7.77 12.41 -11.37
N CYS A 17 -8.37 12.93 -10.30
CA CYS A 17 -9.61 12.42 -9.74
C CYS A 17 -10.59 13.54 -9.43
N THR A 18 -11.89 13.24 -9.44
CA THR A 18 -12.89 14.23 -9.01
C THR A 18 -12.79 14.44 -7.50
N ARG A 19 -13.04 15.68 -7.04
CA ARG A 19 -13.00 16.01 -5.61
C ARG A 19 -13.93 15.12 -4.77
N GLY A 20 -15.10 14.77 -5.29
CA GLY A 20 -16.04 13.86 -4.63
C GLY A 20 -15.47 12.45 -4.44
N TYR A 21 -14.78 11.91 -5.45
CA TYR A 21 -14.13 10.61 -5.34
C TYR A 21 -12.98 10.64 -4.31
N ILE A 22 -12.17 11.70 -4.30
CA ILE A 22 -11.09 11.89 -3.32
C ILE A 22 -11.64 11.86 -1.89
N LEU A 23 -12.72 12.60 -1.62
CA LEU A 23 -13.34 12.65 -0.30
C LEU A 23 -13.92 11.29 0.11
N GLY A 24 -14.54 10.55 -0.82
CA GLY A 24 -15.06 9.21 -0.57
C GLY A 24 -13.96 8.22 -0.16
N VAL A 25 -12.87 8.19 -0.92
CA VAL A 25 -11.70 7.36 -0.58
C VAL A 25 -11.13 7.76 0.77
N LYS A 26 -10.95 9.05 1.05
CA LYS A 26 -10.46 9.50 2.36
C LYS A 26 -11.37 9.07 3.50
N ALA A 27 -12.69 9.08 3.32
CA ALA A 27 -13.64 8.60 4.32
C ALA A 27 -13.47 7.09 4.59
N ASP A 28 -13.20 6.29 3.56
CA ASP A 28 -13.02 4.84 3.67
C ASP A 28 -11.71 4.44 4.38
N PHE A 29 -10.64 5.23 4.22
CA PHE A 29 -9.27 4.85 4.64
C PHE A 29 -8.68 5.70 5.78
N GLY A 30 -9.51 6.26 6.64
CA GLY A 30 -9.06 7.01 7.83
C GLY A 30 -8.43 8.36 7.49
N GLY A 31 -9.01 9.08 6.53
CA GLY A 31 -8.57 10.39 6.06
C GLY A 31 -7.51 10.36 4.97
N ARG A 32 -7.00 9.17 4.61
CA ARG A 32 -5.90 9.01 3.66
C ARG A 32 -6.38 8.82 2.24
N TRP A 33 -5.68 9.45 1.30
CA TRP A 33 -5.91 9.25 -0.12
C TRP A 33 -5.10 8.07 -0.65
N LEU A 34 -5.80 7.14 -1.30
CA LEU A 34 -5.22 5.98 -1.97
C LEU A 34 -5.58 6.05 -3.46
N CYS A 35 -4.63 5.68 -4.32
CA CYS A 35 -4.94 5.46 -5.74
C CYS A 35 -5.95 4.32 -5.92
N GLY A 36 -6.57 4.23 -7.08
CA GLY A 36 -7.56 3.19 -7.38
C GLY A 36 -7.02 1.78 -7.12
N LEU A 37 -5.77 1.50 -7.51
CA LEU A 37 -5.13 0.19 -7.31
C LEU A 37 -4.87 -0.15 -5.83
N CYS A 38 -4.36 0.81 -5.05
CA CYS A 38 -4.12 0.60 -3.62
C CYS A 38 -5.44 0.45 -2.86
N SER A 39 -6.48 1.21 -3.24
CA SER A 39 -7.81 1.12 -2.64
C SER A 39 -8.39 -0.29 -2.78
N GLU A 40 -8.33 -0.86 -3.99
CA GLU A 40 -8.83 -2.22 -4.26
C GLU A 40 -7.98 -3.28 -3.54
N ALA A 41 -6.66 -3.13 -3.52
CA ALA A 41 -5.77 -4.06 -2.82
C ALA A 41 -6.06 -4.10 -1.30
N VAL A 42 -6.26 -2.95 -0.67
CA VAL A 42 -6.58 -2.88 0.77
C VAL A 42 -7.96 -3.48 1.05
N ARG A 43 -8.97 -3.19 0.22
CA ARG A 43 -10.33 -3.73 0.37
C ARG A 43 -10.34 -5.25 0.27
N ASP A 44 -9.63 -5.83 -0.70
CA ASP A 44 -9.52 -7.28 -0.85
C ASP A 44 -8.84 -7.93 0.37
N GLU A 45 -7.76 -7.33 0.87
CA GLU A 45 -7.07 -7.85 2.06
C GLU A 45 -7.92 -7.72 3.33
N ALA A 46 -8.63 -6.60 3.50
CA ALA A 46 -9.58 -6.41 4.59
C ALA A 46 -10.71 -7.46 4.55
N ALA A 47 -11.22 -7.77 3.35
CA ALA A 47 -12.23 -8.82 3.14
C ALA A 47 -11.68 -10.22 3.44
N LYS A 48 -10.42 -10.50 3.11
CA LYS A 48 -9.73 -11.75 3.49
C LYS A 48 -9.58 -11.86 5.01
N LEU A 49 -9.17 -10.79 5.69
CA LEU A 49 -9.03 -10.76 7.14
C LEU A 49 -10.37 -10.97 7.85
N GLY A 50 -11.44 -10.32 7.39
CA GLY A 50 -12.79 -10.48 7.93
C GLY A 50 -13.30 -11.93 7.81
N ARG A 51 -13.06 -12.58 6.66
CA ARG A 51 -13.39 -14.00 6.45
C ARG A 51 -12.63 -14.93 7.39
N LYS A 52 -11.35 -14.66 7.64
CA LYS A 52 -10.50 -15.50 8.50
C LYS A 52 -10.84 -15.37 9.99
N ARG A 53 -11.24 -14.19 10.45
CA ARG A 53 -11.45 -13.88 11.87
C ARG A 53 -12.92 -13.88 12.32
N GLY A 54 -13.86 -14.19 11.41
CA GLY A 54 -15.28 -14.35 11.77
C GLY A 54 -15.99 -13.05 12.17
N GLY A 55 -15.49 -11.88 11.75
CA GLY A 55 -16.07 -10.58 12.11
C GLY A 55 -15.42 -9.40 11.38
N GLY A 56 -16.16 -8.30 11.23
CA GLY A 56 -15.70 -7.07 10.59
C GLY A 56 -14.65 -6.33 11.43
N GLY A 57 -13.66 -5.71 10.78
CA GLY A 57 -12.60 -4.94 11.48
C GLY A 57 -11.20 -5.00 10.88
N GLY A 58 -11.00 -5.63 9.71
CA GLY A 58 -9.67 -5.77 9.10
C GLY A 58 -9.18 -4.58 8.27
N MET A 59 -9.96 -3.50 8.14
CA MET A 59 -9.65 -2.40 7.22
C MET A 59 -8.37 -1.65 7.59
N GLU A 60 -8.26 -1.24 8.86
CA GLU A 60 -7.08 -0.49 9.33
C GLU A 60 -5.82 -1.37 9.34
N GLU A 61 -5.97 -2.66 9.69
CA GLU A 61 -4.88 -3.63 9.63
C GLU A 61 -4.41 -3.87 8.20
N ALA A 62 -5.33 -4.13 7.27
CA ALA A 62 -5.04 -4.29 5.85
C ALA A 62 -4.34 -3.06 5.28
N LEU A 63 -4.81 -1.86 5.65
CA LEU A 63 -4.22 -0.61 5.21
C LEU A 63 -2.79 -0.44 5.74
N ARG A 64 -2.56 -0.70 7.02
CA ARG A 64 -1.23 -0.63 7.64
C ARG A 64 -0.25 -1.62 6.99
N ASP A 65 -0.70 -2.86 6.76
CA ASP A 65 0.11 -3.89 6.14
C ASP A 65 0.44 -3.54 4.68
N HIS A 66 -0.53 -3.01 3.95
CA HIS A 66 -0.33 -2.54 2.58
C HIS A 66 0.66 -1.37 2.49
N MET A 67 0.56 -0.37 3.39
CA MET A 67 1.54 0.73 3.44
C MET A 67 2.96 0.24 3.72
N SER A 68 3.11 -0.71 4.65
CA SER A 68 4.41 -1.35 4.93
C SER A 68 4.97 -2.11 3.72
N PHE A 69 4.09 -2.77 2.96
CA PHE A 69 4.45 -3.42 1.71
C PHE A 69 4.88 -2.41 0.64
N CYS A 70 4.08 -1.38 0.36
CA CYS A 70 4.41 -0.34 -0.62
C CYS A 70 5.73 0.36 -0.29
N ALA A 71 5.99 0.68 0.98
CA ALA A 71 7.26 1.27 1.42
C ALA A 71 8.49 0.41 1.05
N LYS A 72 8.34 -0.92 1.01
CA LYS A 72 9.41 -1.84 0.56
C LYS A 72 9.53 -1.88 -0.96
N CYS A 73 8.41 -1.79 -1.66
CA CYS A 73 8.34 -1.83 -3.13
C CYS A 73 8.74 -0.50 -3.80
N ARG A 74 8.71 0.62 -3.06
CA ARG A 74 9.22 1.93 -3.50
C ARG A 74 10.73 1.95 -3.76
N LYS A 75 11.47 0.99 -3.21
CA LYS A 75 12.91 0.89 -3.47
C LYS A 75 13.13 0.44 -4.91
N ASN A 76 14.03 1.13 -5.61
CA ASN A 76 14.47 0.75 -6.95
C ASN A 76 14.71 -0.77 -7.00
N PRO A 77 14.20 -1.51 -8.00
CA PRO A 77 14.45 -2.95 -8.13
C PRO A 77 15.93 -3.32 -7.97
N ALA A 78 16.86 -2.46 -8.43
CA ALA A 78 18.29 -2.59 -8.24
C ALA A 78 18.71 -2.65 -6.75
N PHE A 79 18.04 -1.93 -5.86
CA PHE A 79 18.27 -2.00 -4.42
C PHE A 79 17.95 -3.41 -3.88
N ARG A 80 16.87 -4.03 -4.33
CA ARG A 80 16.50 -5.39 -3.90
C ARG A 80 17.52 -6.42 -4.39
N VAL A 81 18.03 -6.25 -5.61
CA VAL A 81 19.12 -7.07 -6.16
C VAL A 81 20.40 -6.88 -5.33
N ALA A 82 20.79 -5.63 -5.07
CA ALA A 82 21.99 -5.30 -4.30
C ALA A 82 21.92 -5.81 -2.85
N ASP A 83 20.77 -5.67 -2.18
CA ASP A 83 20.56 -6.21 -0.83
C ASP A 83 20.63 -7.75 -0.83
N GLY A 84 20.04 -8.40 -1.83
CA GLY A 84 20.17 -9.85 -2.03
C GLY A 84 21.64 -10.29 -2.18
N MET A 85 22.42 -9.60 -3.01
CA MET A 85 23.86 -9.84 -3.16
C MET A 85 24.63 -9.63 -1.86
N ARG A 86 24.33 -8.55 -1.13
CA ARG A 86 24.94 -8.27 0.17
C ARG A 86 24.68 -9.39 1.18
N GLN A 87 23.45 -9.87 1.29
CA GLN A 87 23.09 -10.97 2.18
C GLN A 87 23.84 -12.27 1.82
N MET A 88 23.99 -12.56 0.52
CA MET A 88 24.76 -13.73 0.06
C MET A 88 26.23 -13.65 0.47
N LEU A 89 26.85 -12.48 0.38
CA LEU A 89 28.24 -12.26 0.78
C LEU A 89 28.42 -12.35 2.31
N LEU A 90 27.50 -11.79 3.09
CA LEU A 90 27.53 -11.87 4.56
C LEU A 90 27.41 -13.33 5.04
N ARG A 91 26.51 -14.11 4.44
CA ARG A 91 26.36 -15.54 4.78
C ARG A 91 27.62 -16.36 4.48
N ARG A 92 28.42 -15.98 3.48
CA ARG A 92 29.70 -16.65 3.19
C ARG A 92 30.80 -16.30 4.20
N ARG A 93 30.77 -15.08 4.77
CA ARG A 93 31.76 -14.63 5.77
C ARG A 93 31.56 -15.24 7.16
N SER A 94 30.36 -15.73 7.46
CA SER A 94 30.03 -16.39 8.73
C SER A 94 30.33 -17.89 8.75
N LYS A 95 31.05 -18.39 7.72
CA LYS A 95 31.60 -19.74 7.59
C LYS A 95 33.10 -19.63 7.52
#